data_AF-A0A848H2X2-F1
#
_entry.id   AF-A0A848H2X2-F1
#
_cell.length_a   1.000
_cell.length_b   1.000
_cell.length_c   1.000
_cell.angle_alpha   90.00
_cell.angle_beta   90.00
_cell.angle_gamma   90.00
#
_symmetry.space_group_name_H-M   'P 1'
#
loop_
_entity.id
_entity.type
_entity.pdbx_description
1 polymer ?
#
loop_
_entity_poly.entity_id
_entity_poly.type
_entity_poly.pdbx_seq_one_letter_code
_entity_poly.pdbx_strand_id
1 'polypeptide(L)'
;MPIAASEMNIMFDWFAAQPDTVKGAVVGAIIAVGGVVLNNVVTYLNTGRQLRHDRKQKETERLLSMRRDIYMGVAEHLFGGVWVVMALSDERSDQQALMTSWRESSRFMAKLHILASPKLLEATDVTNEELSRAVMQMAILRSMLVSEADPAKKRVLIVSTYKQALEMVAAIQPRIATVAAAARSELGIKIDEAAYAALMHRSSTRLRAYADETVQKIEGLLNA
;
A
#
# COMPACT_ATOMS: atom_id res chain seq x y z
N MET A 1 -12.91 35.76 62.49
CA MET A 1 -11.83 35.03 63.18
C MET A 1 -10.49 35.47 62.61
N PRO A 2 -9.71 36.30 63.31
CA PRO A 2 -8.42 36.85 62.85
C PRO A 2 -7.25 36.26 63.65
N ILE A 3 -7.01 34.95 63.56
CA ILE A 3 -5.92 34.28 64.30
C ILE A 3 -4.62 34.23 63.46
N ALA A 4 -4.71 34.37 62.14
CA ALA A 4 -3.58 34.12 61.25
C ALA A 4 -2.43 35.14 61.30
N ALA A 5 -2.68 36.39 61.70
CA ALA A 5 -1.68 37.45 61.59
C ALA A 5 -0.70 37.52 62.78
N SER A 6 -1.18 37.31 64.02
CA SER A 6 -0.32 37.36 65.21
C SER A 6 0.57 36.12 65.33
N GLU A 7 0.07 34.94 64.95
CA GLU A 7 0.85 33.70 64.96
C GLU A 7 1.97 33.70 63.92
N MET A 8 1.77 34.38 62.78
CA MET A 8 2.78 34.52 61.74
C MET A 8 3.96 35.37 62.20
N ASN A 9 3.71 36.46 62.95
CA ASN A 9 4.79 37.31 63.48
C ASN A 9 5.65 36.58 64.53
N ILE A 10 5.02 35.81 65.43
CA ILE A 10 5.74 35.00 66.43
C ILE A 10 6.68 33.99 65.77
N MET A 11 6.24 33.37 64.67
CA MET A 11 7.05 32.39 63.93
C MET A 11 8.25 33.05 63.23
N PHE A 12 8.08 34.23 62.66
CA PHE A 12 9.16 35.01 62.04
C PHE A 12 10.20 35.47 63.06
N ASP A 13 9.77 36.02 64.20
CA ASP A 13 10.67 36.49 65.26
C ASP A 13 11.48 35.33 65.87
N TRP A 14 10.84 34.18 66.08
CA TRP A 14 11.51 32.98 66.54
C TRP A 14 12.55 32.47 65.52
N PHE A 15 12.23 32.51 64.22
CA PHE A 15 13.17 32.12 63.16
C PHE A 15 14.34 33.10 63.04
N ALA A 16 14.09 34.40 63.19
CA ALA A 16 15.11 35.44 63.17
C ALA A 16 16.12 35.29 64.34
N ALA A 17 15.66 34.76 65.48
CA ALA A 17 16.50 34.49 66.65
C ALA A 17 17.39 33.23 66.54
N GLN A 18 17.22 32.37 65.53
CA GLN A 18 18.01 31.14 65.39
C GLN A 18 19.45 31.39 64.92
N PRO A 19 20.41 30.49 65.24
CA PRO A 19 21.77 30.53 64.69
C PRO A 19 21.80 30.49 63.16
N ASP A 20 22.81 31.12 62.54
CA ASP A 20 22.92 31.23 61.08
C ASP A 20 22.98 29.88 60.36
N THR A 21 23.51 28.85 61.03
CA THR A 21 23.53 27.47 60.52
C THR A 21 22.13 26.89 60.31
N VAL A 22 21.19 27.18 61.22
CA VAL A 22 19.79 26.72 61.13
C VAL A 22 19.06 27.46 60.01
N LYS A 23 19.25 28.78 59.89
CA LYS A 23 18.69 29.58 58.79
C LYS A 23 19.18 29.09 57.44
N GLY A 24 20.48 28.83 57.32
CA GLY A 24 21.09 28.25 56.11
C GLY A 24 20.52 26.87 55.76
N ALA A 25 20.32 26.00 56.76
CA ALA A 25 19.72 24.69 56.54
C ALA A 25 18.27 24.78 56.05
N VAL A 26 17.45 25.67 56.61
CA VAL A 26 16.06 25.88 56.19
C VAL A 26 15.98 26.43 54.77
N VAL A 27 16.78 27.46 54.45
CA VAL A 27 16.85 28.00 53.09
C VAL A 27 17.31 26.93 52.10
N GLY A 28 18.33 26.14 52.44
CA GLY A 28 18.81 25.02 51.64
C GLY A 28 17.73 23.97 51.38
N ALA A 29 16.94 23.61 52.40
CA ALA A 29 15.84 22.66 52.27
C ALA A 29 14.71 23.19 51.36
N ILE A 30 14.33 24.47 51.49
CA ILE A 30 13.32 25.09 50.61
C ILE A 30 13.80 25.09 49.16
N ILE A 31 15.06 25.46 48.92
CA ILE A 31 15.65 25.43 47.58
C ILE A 31 15.66 24.00 47.02
N ALA A 32 16.04 23.01 47.83
CA ALA A 32 16.06 21.61 47.41
C ALA A 32 14.65 21.10 47.03
N VAL A 33 13.64 21.35 47.87
CA VAL A 33 12.24 20.98 47.58
C VAL A 33 11.73 21.71 46.34
N GLY A 34 11.98 23.01 46.23
CA GLY A 34 11.62 23.80 45.05
C GLY A 34 12.27 23.26 43.78
N GLY A 35 13.54 22.89 43.85
CA GLY A 35 14.27 22.24 42.76
C GLY A 35 13.63 20.91 42.33
N VAL A 36 13.27 20.06 43.30
CA VAL A 36 12.59 18.78 43.02
C VAL A 36 11.20 19.00 42.40
N VAL A 37 10.39 19.94 42.92
CA VAL A 37 9.07 20.24 42.38
C VAL A 37 9.17 20.78 40.95
N LEU A 38 10.06 21.75 40.70
CA LEU A 38 10.29 22.29 39.36
C LEU A 38 10.76 21.20 38.40
N ASN A 39 11.69 20.34 38.82
CA ASN A 39 12.17 19.23 38.01
C ASN A 39 11.04 18.24 37.66
N ASN A 40 10.19 17.92 38.64
CA ASN A 40 9.05 17.02 38.43
C ASN A 40 8.02 17.62 37.47
N VAL A 41 7.73 18.93 37.56
CA VAL A 41 6.82 19.63 36.64
C VAL A 41 7.38 19.63 35.22
N VAL A 42 8.65 19.97 35.03
CA VAL A 42 9.30 19.95 33.71
C VAL A 42 9.29 18.54 33.12
N THR A 43 9.62 17.53 33.93
CA THR A 43 9.60 16.11 33.52
C THR A 43 8.20 15.67 33.10
N TYR A 44 7.17 16.05 33.86
CA TYR A 44 5.78 15.74 33.52
C TYR A 44 5.36 16.38 32.18
N LEU A 45 5.70 17.65 31.96
CA LEU A 45 5.40 18.36 30.70
C LEU A 45 6.13 17.74 29.50
N ASN A 46 7.40 17.40 29.66
CA ASN A 46 8.20 16.77 28.60
C ASN A 46 7.70 15.36 28.25
N THR A 47 7.36 14.57 29.26
CA THR A 47 6.76 13.23 29.09
C THR A 47 5.46 13.33 28.29
N GLY A 48 4.60 14.31 28.61
CA GLY A 48 3.38 14.55 27.86
C GLY A 48 3.61 14.89 26.38
N ARG A 49 4.62 15.71 26.07
CA ARG A 49 4.99 16.05 24.69
C ARG A 49 5.54 14.84 23.94
N GLN A 50 6.42 14.06 24.58
CA GLN A 50 6.99 12.85 24.00
C GLN A 50 5.91 11.81 23.69
N LEU A 51 4.99 11.55 24.63
CA LEU A 51 3.88 10.62 24.41
C LEU A 51 2.96 11.06 23.26
N ARG A 52 2.74 12.37 23.07
CA ARG A 52 1.96 12.87 21.92
C ARG A 52 2.69 12.63 20.59
N HIS A 53 3.99 12.88 20.55
CA HIS A 53 4.81 12.60 19.37
C HIS A 53 4.82 11.10 19.04
N ASP A 54 5.05 10.25 20.04
CA ASP A 54 5.08 8.80 19.88
C ASP A 54 3.74 8.25 19.43
N ARG A 55 2.62 8.79 19.94
CA ARG A 55 1.26 8.42 19.47
C ARG A 55 1.09 8.75 17.99
N LYS A 56 1.43 9.98 17.58
CA LYS A 56 1.31 10.41 16.18
C LYS A 56 2.20 9.59 15.25
N GLN A 57 3.43 9.28 15.69
CA GLN A 57 4.36 8.45 14.94
C GLN A 57 3.81 7.03 14.79
N LYS A 58 3.38 6.39 15.88
CA LYS A 58 2.77 5.05 15.84
C LYS A 58 1.52 4.98 14.97
N GLU A 59 0.68 6.01 15.01
CA GLU A 59 -0.51 6.10 14.15
C GLU A 59 -0.12 6.18 12.67
N THR A 60 0.88 7.01 12.34
CA THR A 60 1.41 7.14 10.98
C THR A 60 2.02 5.82 10.50
N GLU A 61 2.84 5.17 11.33
CA GLU A 61 3.43 3.86 11.03
C GLU A 61 2.37 2.79 10.81
N ARG A 62 1.33 2.75 11.65
CA ARG A 62 0.20 1.82 11.50
C ARG A 62 -0.55 2.05 10.19
N LEU A 63 -0.82 3.31 9.85
CA LEU A 63 -1.49 3.66 8.59
C LEU A 63 -0.66 3.26 7.37
N LEU A 64 0.65 3.56 7.38
CA LEU A 64 1.56 3.19 6.29
C LEU A 64 1.70 1.67 6.16
N SER A 65 1.75 0.94 7.28
CA SER A 65 1.75 -0.52 7.27
C SER A 65 0.47 -1.08 6.64
N MET A 66 -0.69 -0.57 7.06
CA MET A 66 -1.98 -1.00 6.52
C MET A 66 -2.10 -0.71 5.02
N ARG A 67 -1.66 0.48 4.57
CA ARG A 67 -1.61 0.83 3.15
C ARG A 67 -0.71 -0.11 2.36
N ARG A 68 0.47 -0.44 2.87
CA ARG A 68 1.41 -1.36 2.22
C ARG A 68 0.78 -2.73 1.99
N ASP A 69 0.13 -3.28 3.00
CA ASP A 69 -0.51 -4.61 2.91
C ASP A 69 -1.66 -4.59 1.89
N ILE A 70 -2.48 -3.54 1.88
CA ILE A 70 -3.57 -3.40 0.92
C ILE A 70 -3.05 -3.17 -0.49
N TYR A 71 -2.06 -2.30 -0.69
CA TYR A 71 -1.51 -2.02 -2.01
C TYR A 71 -0.79 -3.22 -2.60
N MET A 72 -0.13 -4.04 -1.76
CA MET A 72 0.41 -5.33 -2.18
C MET A 72 -0.69 -6.28 -2.64
N GLY A 73 -1.77 -6.41 -1.86
CA GLY A 73 -2.92 -7.25 -2.25
C GLY A 73 -3.63 -6.77 -3.53
N VAL A 74 -3.65 -5.46 -3.79
CA VAL A 74 -4.14 -4.91 -5.06
C VAL A 74 -3.19 -5.26 -6.21
N ALA A 75 -1.87 -5.15 -6.01
CA ALA A 75 -0.91 -5.58 -7.02
C ALA A 75 -1.07 -7.07 -7.34
N GLU A 76 -1.20 -7.93 -6.32
CA GLU A 76 -1.48 -9.37 -6.48
C GLU A 76 -2.78 -9.60 -7.26
N HIS A 77 -3.85 -8.86 -6.97
CA HIS A 77 -5.11 -8.97 -7.71
C HIS A 77 -4.94 -8.62 -9.20
N LEU A 78 -4.27 -7.52 -9.51
CA LEU A 78 -4.06 -7.06 -10.89
C LEU A 78 -3.16 -8.03 -11.68
N PHE A 79 -2.06 -8.49 -11.08
CA PHE A 79 -1.19 -9.49 -11.72
C PHE A 79 -1.87 -10.85 -11.82
N GLY A 80 -2.70 -11.21 -10.83
CA GLY A 80 -3.54 -12.42 -10.88
C GLY A 80 -4.51 -12.39 -12.06
N GLY A 81 -5.16 -11.25 -12.33
CA GLY A 81 -6.02 -11.13 -13.51
C GLY A 81 -5.22 -11.21 -14.82
N VAL A 82 -4.03 -10.61 -14.90
CA VAL A 82 -3.15 -10.75 -16.08
C VAL A 82 -2.80 -12.22 -16.33
N TRP A 83 -2.53 -12.96 -15.27
CA TRP A 83 -2.31 -14.40 -15.35
C TRP A 83 -3.57 -15.14 -15.82
N VAL A 84 -4.76 -14.79 -15.34
CA VAL A 84 -6.02 -15.38 -15.81
C VAL A 84 -6.22 -15.14 -17.32
N VAL A 85 -5.99 -13.92 -17.82
CA VAL A 85 -6.06 -13.61 -19.26
C VAL A 85 -5.18 -14.56 -20.07
N MET A 86 -3.94 -14.79 -19.63
CA MET A 86 -3.03 -15.73 -20.29
C MET A 86 -3.49 -17.18 -20.15
N ALA A 87 -3.85 -17.62 -18.95
CA ALA A 87 -4.22 -19.00 -18.68
C ALA A 87 -5.51 -19.42 -19.40
N LEU A 88 -6.43 -18.48 -19.67
CA LEU A 88 -7.63 -18.72 -20.46
C LEU A 88 -7.35 -19.02 -21.94
N SER A 89 -6.14 -18.74 -22.45
CA SER A 89 -5.73 -19.18 -23.78
C SER A 89 -5.41 -20.67 -23.88
N ASP A 90 -5.18 -21.34 -22.73
CA ASP A 90 -4.99 -22.77 -22.64
C ASP A 90 -6.32 -23.47 -22.33
N GLU A 91 -6.76 -24.34 -23.22
CA GLU A 91 -7.98 -25.12 -23.03
C GLU A 91 -7.92 -26.08 -21.84
N ARG A 92 -6.71 -26.47 -21.41
CA ARG A 92 -6.48 -27.45 -20.34
C ARG A 92 -6.57 -26.84 -18.95
N SER A 93 -6.51 -25.52 -18.83
CA SER A 93 -6.52 -24.87 -17.52
C SER A 93 -7.89 -24.98 -16.85
N ASP A 94 -7.98 -25.00 -15.53
CA ASP A 94 -9.29 -25.01 -14.87
C ASP A 94 -9.86 -23.58 -14.81
N GLN A 95 -10.80 -23.26 -15.71
CA GLN A 95 -11.43 -21.94 -15.75
C GLN A 95 -12.12 -21.58 -14.43
N GLN A 96 -12.76 -22.54 -13.76
CA GLN A 96 -13.48 -22.27 -12.52
C GLN A 96 -12.50 -21.97 -11.38
N ALA A 97 -11.40 -22.72 -11.28
CA ALA A 97 -10.35 -22.46 -10.31
C ALA A 97 -9.68 -21.09 -10.55
N LEU A 98 -9.37 -20.77 -11.82
CA LEU A 98 -8.79 -19.47 -12.20
C LEU A 98 -9.70 -18.30 -11.79
N MET A 99 -10.99 -18.38 -12.13
CA MET A 99 -11.96 -17.32 -11.81
C MET A 99 -12.21 -17.20 -10.30
N THR A 100 -12.19 -18.31 -9.57
CA THR A 100 -12.32 -18.31 -8.10
C THR A 100 -11.14 -17.61 -7.45
N SER A 101 -9.91 -17.98 -7.83
CA SER A 101 -8.69 -17.39 -7.29
C SER A 101 -8.62 -15.87 -7.57
N TRP A 102 -8.98 -15.44 -8.77
CA TRP A 102 -9.00 -14.01 -9.11
C TRP A 102 -10.11 -13.25 -8.36
N ARG A 103 -11.28 -13.86 -8.17
CA ARG A 103 -12.36 -13.27 -7.38
C ARG A 103 -11.97 -13.12 -5.91
N GLU A 104 -11.28 -14.08 -5.31
CA GLU A 104 -10.87 -14.02 -3.91
C GLU A 104 -9.90 -12.85 -3.62
N SER A 105 -9.04 -12.50 -4.58
CA SER A 105 -8.14 -11.35 -4.44
C SER A 105 -8.85 -10.00 -4.57
N SER A 106 -10.08 -9.93 -5.10
CA SER A 106 -10.87 -8.69 -5.21
C SER A 106 -11.18 -8.03 -3.85
N ARG A 107 -11.10 -8.77 -2.75
CA ARG A 107 -11.29 -8.23 -1.38
C ARG A 107 -10.36 -7.06 -1.05
N PHE A 108 -9.19 -6.98 -1.69
CA PHE A 108 -8.25 -5.88 -1.50
C PHE A 108 -8.73 -4.59 -2.18
N MET A 109 -9.49 -4.70 -3.27
CA MET A 109 -10.10 -3.55 -3.96
C MET A 109 -11.09 -2.84 -3.05
N ALA A 110 -11.93 -3.58 -2.34
CA ALA A 110 -12.87 -3.00 -1.37
C ALA A 110 -12.15 -2.23 -0.25
N LYS A 111 -11.03 -2.77 0.25
CA LYS A 111 -10.21 -2.08 1.25
C LYS A 111 -9.49 -0.86 0.69
N LEU A 112 -9.11 -0.90 -0.59
CA LEU A 112 -8.47 0.21 -1.27
C LEU A 112 -9.37 1.45 -1.27
N HIS A 113 -10.67 1.30 -1.56
CA HIS A 113 -11.65 2.40 -1.53
C HIS A 113 -11.74 3.15 -0.20
N ILE A 114 -11.32 2.54 0.91
CA ILE A 114 -11.37 3.16 2.24
C ILE A 114 -10.11 4.00 2.52
N LEU A 115 -8.94 3.59 2.02
CA LEU A 115 -7.64 4.14 2.45
C LEU A 115 -6.86 4.91 1.39
N ALA A 116 -7.12 4.64 0.11
CA ALA A 116 -6.36 5.19 -1.00
C ALA A 116 -6.77 6.64 -1.29
N SER A 117 -5.84 7.39 -1.89
CA SER A 117 -6.17 8.69 -2.45
C SER A 117 -7.03 8.56 -3.72
N PRO A 118 -7.76 9.62 -4.11
CA PRO A 118 -8.52 9.62 -5.36
C PRO A 118 -7.68 9.27 -6.59
N LYS A 119 -6.41 9.70 -6.66
CA LYS A 119 -5.50 9.40 -7.79
C LYS A 119 -5.22 7.90 -7.92
N LEU A 120 -4.98 7.20 -6.81
CA LEU A 120 -4.73 5.76 -6.82
C LEU A 120 -6.02 4.99 -7.11
N LEU A 121 -7.16 5.45 -6.59
CA LEU A 121 -8.47 4.85 -6.90
C LEU A 121 -8.77 4.93 -8.40
N GLU A 122 -8.66 6.11 -8.99
CA GLU A 122 -8.88 6.30 -10.43
C GLU A 122 -7.96 5.40 -11.27
N ALA A 123 -6.66 5.40 -10.98
CA ALA A 123 -5.70 4.55 -11.69
C ALA A 123 -6.05 3.06 -11.57
N THR A 124 -6.49 2.64 -10.39
CA THR A 124 -6.82 1.24 -10.10
C THR A 124 -8.14 0.83 -10.75
N ASP A 125 -9.17 1.66 -10.69
CA ASP A 125 -10.49 1.39 -11.27
C ASP A 125 -10.39 1.26 -12.80
N VAL A 126 -9.71 2.20 -13.46
CA VAL A 126 -9.46 2.14 -14.90
C VAL A 126 -8.68 0.89 -15.29
N THR A 127 -7.69 0.49 -14.48
CA THR A 127 -6.91 -0.72 -14.75
C THR A 127 -7.75 -1.99 -14.56
N ASN A 128 -8.55 -2.03 -13.50
CA ASN A 128 -9.41 -3.15 -13.17
C ASN A 128 -10.55 -3.34 -14.19
N GLU A 129 -11.10 -2.25 -14.73
CA GLU A 129 -12.11 -2.30 -15.79
C GLU A 129 -11.54 -2.93 -17.06
N GLU A 130 -10.40 -2.45 -17.54
CA GLU A 130 -9.72 -3.00 -18.73
C GLU A 130 -9.32 -4.47 -18.52
N LEU A 131 -8.85 -4.81 -17.32
CA LEU A 131 -8.52 -6.18 -16.96
C LEU A 131 -9.75 -7.09 -16.96
N SER A 132 -10.86 -6.63 -16.38
CA SER A 132 -12.13 -7.37 -16.38
C SER A 132 -12.65 -7.57 -17.79
N ARG A 133 -12.54 -6.56 -18.65
CA ARG A 133 -12.89 -6.65 -20.07
C ARG A 133 -12.06 -7.72 -20.78
N ALA A 134 -10.74 -7.72 -20.58
CA ALA A 134 -9.85 -8.73 -21.17
C ALA A 134 -10.17 -10.15 -20.67
N VAL A 135 -10.42 -10.33 -19.37
CA VAL A 135 -10.82 -11.64 -18.81
C VAL A 135 -12.12 -12.14 -19.45
N MET A 136 -13.13 -11.27 -19.58
CA MET A 136 -14.40 -11.64 -20.22
C MET A 136 -14.22 -12.00 -21.70
N GLN A 137 -13.44 -11.23 -22.45
CA GLN A 137 -13.14 -11.52 -23.85
C GLN A 137 -12.42 -12.86 -24.00
N MET A 138 -11.42 -13.13 -23.17
CA MET A 138 -10.70 -14.40 -23.19
C MET A 138 -11.59 -15.58 -22.79
N ALA A 139 -12.51 -15.40 -21.84
CA ALA A 139 -13.48 -16.45 -21.49
C ALA A 139 -14.40 -16.79 -22.68
N ILE A 140 -14.81 -15.79 -23.46
CA ILE A 140 -15.61 -16.01 -24.69
C ILE A 140 -14.78 -16.75 -25.75
N LEU A 141 -13.57 -16.27 -26.06
CA LEU A 141 -12.67 -16.92 -27.03
C LEU A 141 -12.36 -18.37 -26.64
N ARG A 142 -12.15 -18.60 -25.35
CA ARG A 142 -11.94 -19.94 -24.81
C ARG A 142 -13.14 -20.85 -25.04
N SER A 143 -14.37 -20.35 -24.83
CA SER A 143 -15.57 -21.15 -25.07
C SER A 143 -15.65 -21.63 -26.53
N MET A 144 -15.29 -20.76 -27.48
CA MET A 144 -15.18 -21.11 -28.90
C MET A 144 -14.10 -22.18 -29.12
N LEU A 145 -12.90 -21.98 -28.56
CA LEU A 145 -11.79 -22.94 -28.63
C LEU A 145 -12.15 -24.33 -28.10
N VAL A 146 -12.78 -24.39 -26.93
CA VAL A 146 -13.18 -25.65 -26.27
C VAL A 146 -14.29 -26.36 -27.06
N SER A 147 -15.20 -25.61 -27.68
CA SER A 147 -16.31 -26.17 -28.46
C SER A 147 -15.93 -26.65 -29.86
N GLU A 148 -14.76 -26.25 -30.38
CA GLU A 148 -14.33 -26.61 -31.73
C GLU A 148 -13.92 -28.08 -31.81
N ALA A 149 -14.63 -28.83 -32.67
CA ALA A 149 -14.44 -30.26 -32.87
C ALA A 149 -13.41 -30.56 -33.98
N ASP A 150 -13.25 -29.67 -34.96
CA ASP A 150 -12.32 -29.84 -36.06
C ASP A 150 -10.87 -29.55 -35.59
N PRO A 151 -9.96 -30.55 -35.60
CA PRO A 151 -8.59 -30.37 -35.14
C PRO A 151 -7.81 -29.29 -35.92
N ALA A 152 -8.10 -29.08 -37.20
CA ALA A 152 -7.42 -28.08 -38.01
C ALA A 152 -7.85 -26.66 -37.58
N LYS A 153 -9.15 -26.41 -37.48
CA LYS A 153 -9.69 -25.13 -36.99
C LYS A 153 -9.28 -24.86 -35.55
N LYS A 154 -9.27 -25.90 -34.71
CA LYS A 154 -8.86 -25.80 -33.32
C LYS A 154 -7.42 -25.31 -33.18
N ARG A 155 -6.48 -25.82 -34.00
CA ARG A 155 -5.09 -25.34 -34.02
C ARG A 155 -5.01 -23.84 -34.37
N VAL A 156 -5.77 -23.39 -35.35
CA VAL A 156 -5.85 -21.96 -35.71
C VAL A 156 -6.42 -21.12 -34.55
N LEU A 157 -7.47 -21.61 -33.88
CA LEU A 157 -8.07 -20.94 -32.72
C LEU A 157 -7.09 -20.85 -31.53
N ILE A 158 -6.28 -21.88 -31.27
CA ILE A 158 -5.26 -21.83 -30.20
C ILE A 158 -4.30 -20.67 -30.45
N VAL A 159 -3.76 -20.56 -31.67
CA VAL A 159 -2.78 -19.52 -32.02
C VAL A 159 -3.41 -18.13 -31.94
N SER A 160 -4.60 -17.95 -32.50
CA SER A 160 -5.28 -16.64 -32.49
C SER A 160 -5.72 -16.22 -31.09
N THR A 161 -6.15 -17.16 -30.25
CA THR A 161 -6.52 -16.90 -28.86
C THR A 161 -5.30 -16.54 -28.02
N TYR A 162 -4.18 -17.26 -28.21
CA TYR A 162 -2.92 -16.95 -27.53
C TYR A 162 -2.37 -15.57 -27.92
N LYS A 163 -2.42 -15.23 -29.22
CA LYS A 163 -2.06 -13.90 -29.73
C LYS A 163 -2.89 -12.80 -29.06
N GLN A 164 -4.22 -12.96 -29.03
CA GLN A 164 -5.12 -12.00 -28.41
C GLN A 164 -4.83 -11.83 -26.91
N ALA A 165 -4.56 -12.92 -26.18
CA ALA A 165 -4.16 -12.83 -24.78
C ALA A 165 -2.91 -11.97 -24.58
N LEU A 166 -1.86 -12.20 -25.40
CA LEU A 166 -0.62 -11.42 -25.33
C LEU A 166 -0.84 -9.94 -25.67
N GLU A 167 -1.64 -9.63 -26.68
CA GLU A 167 -1.99 -8.25 -27.04
C GLU A 167 -2.73 -7.53 -25.91
N MET A 168 -3.71 -8.19 -25.29
CA MET A 168 -4.45 -7.67 -24.14
C MET A 168 -3.53 -7.43 -22.94
N VAL A 169 -2.68 -8.39 -22.59
CA VAL A 169 -1.71 -8.23 -21.50
C VAL A 169 -0.75 -7.07 -21.77
N ALA A 170 -0.21 -6.98 -22.99
CA ALA A 170 0.67 -5.88 -23.37
C ALA A 170 -0.02 -4.51 -23.28
N ALA A 171 -1.33 -4.44 -23.53
CA ALA A 171 -2.13 -3.22 -23.40
C ALA A 171 -2.43 -2.85 -21.92
N ILE A 172 -2.58 -3.83 -21.04
CA ILE A 172 -2.85 -3.62 -19.60
C ILE A 172 -1.58 -3.23 -18.83
N GLN A 173 -0.42 -3.76 -19.22
CA GLN A 173 0.83 -3.61 -18.47
C GLN A 173 1.22 -2.15 -18.13
N PRO A 174 1.09 -1.16 -19.04
CA PRO A 174 1.37 0.24 -18.71
C PRO A 174 0.43 0.81 -17.64
N ARG A 175 -0.81 0.33 -17.55
CA ARG A 175 -1.79 0.81 -16.56
C ARG A 175 -1.47 0.28 -15.16
N ILE A 176 -1.01 -0.97 -15.06
CA ILE A 176 -0.47 -1.53 -13.81
C ILE A 176 0.73 -0.70 -13.32
N ALA A 177 1.55 -0.19 -14.24
CA ALA A 177 2.64 0.73 -13.87
C ALA A 177 2.12 2.02 -13.23
N THR A 178 1.06 2.62 -13.79
CA THR A 178 0.41 3.81 -13.23
C THR A 178 -0.11 3.56 -11.82
N VAL A 179 -0.74 2.41 -11.58
CA VAL A 179 -1.19 1.99 -10.23
C VAL A 179 0.00 1.88 -9.28
N ALA A 180 1.07 1.19 -9.69
CA ALA A 180 2.26 1.02 -8.87
C ALA A 180 2.96 2.35 -8.54
N ALA A 181 3.01 3.28 -9.49
CA ALA A 181 3.57 4.62 -9.30
C ALA A 181 2.72 5.44 -8.30
N ALA A 182 1.39 5.41 -8.45
CA ALA A 182 0.48 6.07 -7.53
C ALA A 182 0.59 5.49 -6.09
N ALA A 183 0.63 4.16 -5.97
CA ALA A 183 0.79 3.48 -4.68
C ALA A 183 2.14 3.83 -4.02
N ARG A 184 3.23 3.87 -4.78
CA ARG A 184 4.56 4.28 -4.26
C ARG A 184 4.56 5.72 -3.78
N SER A 185 3.96 6.63 -4.55
CA SER A 185 3.83 8.04 -4.18
C SER A 185 3.11 8.20 -2.83
N GLU A 186 1.98 7.50 -2.64
CA GLU A 186 1.24 7.51 -1.38
C GLU A 186 1.99 6.89 -0.19
N LEU A 187 2.88 5.95 -0.45
CA LEU A 187 3.76 5.36 0.57
C LEU A 187 5.00 6.21 0.86
N GLY A 188 5.16 7.37 0.19
CA GLY A 188 6.36 8.21 0.31
C GLY A 188 7.62 7.57 -0.29
N ILE A 189 7.47 6.55 -1.13
CA ILE A 189 8.57 5.88 -1.80
C ILE A 189 8.91 6.70 -3.05
N LYS A 190 10.10 7.31 -3.06
CA LYS A 190 10.58 8.05 -4.23
C LYS A 190 10.62 7.14 -5.45
N ILE A 191 9.99 7.59 -6.53
CA ILE A 191 10.00 6.93 -7.83
C ILE A 191 10.27 7.97 -8.90
N ASP A 192 11.17 7.64 -9.82
CA ASP A 192 11.27 8.36 -11.09
C ASP A 192 10.16 7.83 -12.00
N GLU A 193 9.03 8.55 -12.03
CA GLU A 193 7.85 8.15 -12.81
C GLU A 193 8.19 8.00 -14.31
N ALA A 194 9.08 8.84 -14.84
CA ALA A 194 9.47 8.80 -16.24
C ALA A 194 10.34 7.57 -16.54
N ALA A 195 11.34 7.29 -15.72
CA ALA A 195 12.16 6.09 -15.87
C ALA A 195 11.34 4.81 -15.70
N TYR A 196 10.41 4.80 -14.74
CA TYR A 196 9.53 3.65 -14.51
C TYR A 196 8.55 3.43 -15.67
N ALA A 197 7.92 4.49 -16.18
CA ALA A 197 7.07 4.41 -17.36
C ALA A 197 7.85 3.91 -18.59
N ALA A 198 9.08 4.40 -18.79
CA ALA A 198 9.95 3.96 -19.88
C ALA A 198 10.35 2.47 -19.77
N LEU A 199 10.62 1.98 -18.55
CA LEU A 199 10.90 0.57 -18.30
C LEU A 199 9.70 -0.31 -18.67
N MET A 200 8.51 0.10 -18.24
CA MET A 200 7.26 -0.64 -18.47
C MET A 200 6.85 -0.61 -19.94
N HIS A 201 7.01 0.52 -20.62
CA HIS A 201 6.82 0.63 -22.07
C HIS A 201 7.77 -0.32 -22.81
N ARG A 202 9.07 -0.34 -22.47
CA ARG A 202 10.04 -1.26 -23.08
C ARG A 202 9.71 -2.73 -22.81
N SER A 203 9.16 -3.06 -21.65
CA SER A 203 8.68 -4.42 -21.37
C SER A 203 7.49 -4.79 -22.27
N SER A 204 6.50 -3.91 -22.39
CA SER A 204 5.31 -4.14 -23.22
C SER A 204 5.68 -4.27 -24.70
N THR A 205 6.56 -3.41 -25.22
CA THR A 205 7.04 -3.49 -26.61
C THR A 205 7.77 -4.79 -26.89
N ARG A 206 8.63 -5.26 -25.97
CA ARG A 206 9.31 -6.56 -26.11
C ARG A 206 8.33 -7.73 -26.06
N LEU A 207 7.33 -7.67 -25.19
CA LEU A 207 6.31 -8.70 -25.10
C LEU A 207 5.49 -8.81 -26.40
N ARG A 208 5.13 -7.69 -27.02
CA ARG A 208 4.47 -7.67 -28.33
C ARG A 208 5.34 -8.25 -29.43
N ALA A 209 6.60 -7.83 -29.52
CA ALA A 209 7.53 -8.37 -30.51
C ALA A 209 7.70 -9.90 -30.36
N TYR A 210 7.79 -10.39 -29.12
CA TYR A 210 7.84 -11.82 -28.84
C TYR A 210 6.54 -12.55 -29.22
N ALA A 211 5.38 -11.92 -28.99
CA ALA A 211 4.09 -12.46 -29.41
C ALA A 211 4.03 -12.62 -30.93
N ASP A 212 4.40 -11.59 -31.68
CA ASP A 212 4.39 -11.60 -33.15
C ASP A 212 5.35 -12.66 -33.70
N GLU A 213 6.57 -12.74 -33.17
CA GLU A 213 7.55 -13.75 -33.57
C GLU A 213 7.05 -15.18 -33.28
N THR A 214 6.44 -15.41 -32.11
CA THR A 214 5.91 -16.71 -31.72
C THR A 214 4.76 -17.13 -32.63
N VAL A 215 3.84 -16.22 -32.94
CA VAL A 215 2.72 -16.47 -33.85
C VAL A 215 3.23 -16.82 -35.25
N GLN A 216 4.17 -16.04 -35.80
CA GLN A 216 4.75 -16.31 -37.12
C GLN A 216 5.41 -17.69 -37.20
N LYS A 217 6.14 -18.09 -36.15
CA LYS A 217 6.74 -19.43 -36.07
C LYS A 217 5.68 -20.53 -36.10
N ILE A 218 4.60 -20.38 -35.33
CA ILE A 218 3.55 -21.39 -35.28
C ILE A 218 2.80 -21.46 -36.62
N GLU A 219 2.50 -20.32 -37.24
CA GLU A 219 1.89 -20.28 -38.59
C GLU A 219 2.78 -20.96 -39.63
N GLY A 220 4.10 -20.75 -39.57
CA GLY A 220 5.06 -21.45 -40.43
C GLY A 220 5.04 -22.97 -40.24
N LEU A 221 4.90 -23.44 -39.00
CA LEU A 221 4.80 -24.88 -38.68
C LEU A 221 3.45 -25.50 -39.09
N LEU A 222 2.38 -24.71 -39.13
CA LEU A 222 1.05 -25.19 -39.55
C LEU A 222 0.92 -25.30 -41.07
N ASN A 223 1.73 -24.57 -41.83
CA ASN A 223 1.71 -24.54 -43.29
C ASN A 223 2.75 -25.46 -43.96
N ALA A 224 3.63 -26.09 -43.17
CA ALA A 224 4.65 -27.03 -43.63
C ALA A 224 4.13 -28.47 -43.60
#